data_AF-A0A3D2R6W3-F1
#
_entry.id   AF-A0A3D2R6W3-F1
#
_cell.length_a   1.000
_cell.length_b   1.000
_cell.length_c   1.000
_cell.angle_alpha   90.00
_cell.angle_beta   90.00
_cell.angle_gamma   90.00
#
_symmetry.space_group_name_H-M   'P 1'
#
loop_
_entity.id
_entity.type
_entity.pdbx_description
1 polymer ?
#
loop_
_entity_poly.entity_id
_entity_poly.type
_entity_poly.pdbx_seq_one_letter_code
_entity_poly.pdbx_strand_id
1 'polypeptide(L)'
;EAPIRRPLVTGDKTYHDVTVDVAAPVEGKANKSWWIVFTIALTAFLWGLGCIIYTISTGIGVWGLNKTVNWAWDITNFVWWVGI
;
A
#
# COMPACT_ATOMS: atom_id res chain seq x y z
N GLU A 1 17.30 -32.50 10.07
CA GLU A 1 16.10 -31.67 10.30
C GLU A 1 14.93 -32.55 10.75
N ALA A 2 13.92 -31.99 11.42
CA ALA A 2 12.76 -32.76 11.87
C ALA A 2 11.88 -33.19 10.68
N PRO A 3 11.49 -34.47 10.57
CA PRO A 3 10.75 -35.01 9.40
C PRO A 3 9.30 -34.50 9.26
N ILE A 4 8.79 -33.75 10.25
CA ILE A 4 7.44 -33.17 10.25
C ILE A 4 7.38 -31.85 9.45
N ARG A 5 8.53 -31.24 9.13
CA ARG A 5 8.57 -29.97 8.39
C ARG A 5 8.24 -30.19 6.92
N ARG A 6 7.30 -29.40 6.41
CA ARG A 6 6.97 -29.36 4.98
C ARG A 6 7.98 -28.47 4.26
N PRO A 7 8.34 -28.78 2.99
CA PRO A 7 9.20 -27.92 2.19
C PRO A 7 8.51 -26.58 1.94
N LEU A 8 9.24 -25.47 2.14
CA LEU A 8 8.76 -24.11 1.85
C LEU A 8 8.93 -23.71 0.38
N VAL A 9 9.88 -24.36 -0.31
CA VAL A 9 10.16 -24.16 -1.73
C VAL A 9 9.82 -25.45 -2.46
N THR A 10 8.99 -25.35 -3.49
CA THR A 10 8.53 -26.47 -4.30
C THR A 10 9.12 -26.43 -5.70
N GLY A 11 9.23 -27.57 -6.37
CA GLY A 11 9.68 -27.66 -7.76
C GLY A 11 11.19 -27.72 -7.94
N ASP A 12 11.92 -28.22 -6.93
CA ASP A 12 13.35 -28.55 -6.98
C ASP A 12 14.23 -27.47 -7.62
N LYS A 13 13.94 -26.20 -7.28
CA LYS A 13 14.62 -25.03 -7.84
C LYS A 13 16.07 -24.96 -7.40
N THR A 14 16.97 -24.74 -8.35
CA THR A 14 18.37 -24.41 -8.11
C THR A 14 18.53 -22.93 -7.75
N TYR A 15 19.72 -22.53 -7.29
CA TYR A 15 20.02 -21.12 -7.02
C TYR A 15 19.82 -20.22 -8.25
N HIS A 16 20.14 -20.73 -9.44
CA HIS A 16 19.95 -19.98 -10.68
C HIS A 16 18.46 -19.73 -10.97
N ASP A 17 17.62 -20.75 -10.76
CA ASP A 17 16.17 -20.64 -11.01
C ASP A 17 15.52 -19.58 -10.11
N VAL A 18 15.94 -19.50 -8.84
CA VAL A 18 15.45 -18.47 -7.92
C VAL A 18 15.83 -17.06 -8.41
N THR A 19 17.06 -16.89 -8.89
CA THR A 19 17.51 -15.60 -9.43
C THR A 19 16.70 -15.20 -10.66
N VAL A 20 16.51 -16.12 -11.61
CA VAL A 20 15.77 -15.84 -12.85
C VAL A 20 14.31 -15.49 -12.56
N ASP A 21 13.64 -16.25 -11.69
CA ASP A 21 12.22 -16.03 -11.38
C ASP A 21 11.97 -14.67 -10.69
N VAL A 22 12.87 -14.25 -9.79
CA VAL A 22 12.74 -12.98 -9.06
C VAL A 22 13.14 -11.78 -9.93
N ALA A 23 14.16 -11.92 -10.77
CA ALA A 23 14.64 -10.83 -11.63
C ALA A 23 13.74 -10.58 -12.84
N ALA A 24 13.12 -11.62 -13.41
CA ALA A 24 12.29 -11.53 -14.60
C ALA A 24 11.22 -10.41 -14.59
N PRO A 25 10.42 -10.20 -13.53
CA PRO A 25 9.44 -9.10 -13.51
C PRO A 25 10.07 -7.70 -13.41
N VAL A 26 11.31 -7.59 -12.93
CA VAL A 26 12.04 -6.31 -12.79
C VAL A 26 12.74 -5.92 -14.09
N GLU A 27 13.31 -6.90 -14.79
CA GLU A 27 13.98 -6.69 -16.09
C GLU A 27 12.97 -6.51 -17.23
N GLY A 28 11.74 -6.99 -17.05
CA GLY A 28 10.64 -6.83 -17.99
C GLY A 28 10.02 -5.43 -18.00
N LYS A 29 9.23 -5.14 -19.04
CA LYS A 29 8.44 -3.89 -19.11
C LYS A 29 7.08 -4.07 -18.43
N ALA A 30 6.64 -3.04 -17.71
CA ALA A 30 5.29 -2.99 -17.14
C ALA A 30 4.22 -3.06 -18.25
N ASN A 31 3.20 -3.91 -18.04
CA ASN A 31 2.12 -4.12 -19.00
C ASN A 31 1.02 -3.05 -18.88
N LYS A 32 0.03 -3.08 -19.78
CA LYS A 32 -1.08 -2.10 -19.77
C LYS A 32 -1.88 -2.12 -18.47
N SER A 33 -2.12 -3.30 -17.90
CA SER A 33 -2.86 -3.44 -16.64
C SER A 33 -2.15 -2.76 -15.48
N TRP A 34 -0.81 -2.86 -15.42
CA TRP A 34 0.00 -2.16 -14.43
C TRP A 34 -0.20 -0.64 -14.53
N TRP A 35 -0.14 -0.08 -15.75
CA TRP A 35 -0.35 1.35 -15.96
C TRP A 35 -1.77 1.82 -15.62
N ILE A 36 -2.78 1.00 -15.87
CA ILE A 36 -4.17 1.30 -15.50
C ILE A 36 -4.29 1.44 -13.98
N VAL A 37 -3.83 0.42 -13.23
CA VAL A 37 -3.93 0.42 -11.77
C VAL A 37 -3.05 1.52 -11.15
N PHE A 38 -1.85 1.74 -11.70
CA PHE A 38 -0.97 2.82 -11.28
C PHE A 38 -1.63 4.20 -11.44
N THR A 39 -2.31 4.43 -12.58
CA THR A 39 -3.00 5.69 -12.84
C THR A 39 -4.16 5.91 -11.87
N ILE A 40 -4.96 4.86 -11.59
CA ILE A 40 -6.05 4.92 -10.61
C ILE A 40 -5.51 5.28 -9.22
N ALA A 41 -4.44 4.62 -8.77
CA ALA A 41 -3.81 4.90 -7.49
C ALA A 41 -3.24 6.34 -7.44
N LEU A 42 -2.60 6.80 -8.52
CA LEU A 42 -2.05 8.15 -8.63
C LEU A 42 -3.15 9.22 -8.57
N THR A 43 -4.27 9.03 -9.27
CA THR A 43 -5.39 9.96 -9.22
C THR A 43 -6.00 10.04 -7.81
N ALA A 44 -6.19 8.90 -7.14
CA ALA A 44 -6.67 8.88 -5.76
C ALA A 44 -5.69 9.59 -4.79
N PHE A 45 -4.39 9.40 -4.98
CA PHE A 45 -3.35 10.09 -4.21
C PHE A 45 -3.40 11.61 -4.40
N LEU A 46 -3.47 12.09 -5.65
CA LEU A 46 -3.55 13.52 -5.95
C LEU A 46 -4.82 14.16 -5.39
N TRP A 47 -5.95 13.45 -5.47
CA TRP A 47 -7.18 13.88 -4.83
C TRP A 47 -7.03 14.02 -3.31
N GLY A 48 -6.47 12.99 -2.66
CA GLY A 48 -6.19 13.02 -1.22
C GLY A 48 -5.27 14.17 -0.81
N LEU A 49 -4.21 14.42 -1.58
CA LEU A 49 -3.32 15.57 -1.36
C LEU A 49 -4.08 16.91 -1.47
N GLY A 50 -4.99 17.03 -2.44
CA GLY A 50 -5.89 18.19 -2.55
C GLY A 50 -6.76 18.40 -1.31
N CYS A 51 -7.36 17.33 -0.78
CA CYS A 51 -8.16 17.39 0.46
C CYS A 51 -7.32 17.79 1.69
N ILE A 52 -6.08 17.32 1.78
CA ILE A 52 -5.15 17.69 2.85
C ILE A 52 -4.81 19.18 2.76
N ILE A 53 -4.41 19.67 1.58
CA ILE A 53 -4.09 21.08 1.36
C ILE A 53 -5.28 21.97 1.70
N TYR A 54 -6.48 21.59 1.25
CA TYR A 54 -7.72 22.31 1.56
C TYR A 54 -7.98 22.39 3.08
N THR A 55 -7.79 21.29 3.80
CA THR A 55 -7.95 21.29 5.26
C THR A 55 -6.95 22.23 5.93
N ILE A 56 -5.68 22.19 5.53
CA ILE A 56 -4.64 23.03 6.13
C ILE A 56 -4.91 24.51 5.87
N SER A 57 -5.43 24.86 4.68
CA SER A 57 -5.69 26.26 4.31
C SER A 57 -7.00 26.82 4.89
N THR A 58 -8.02 25.98 5.10
CA THR A 58 -9.33 26.41 5.61
C THR A 58 -9.56 26.11 7.10
N GLY A 59 -8.71 25.28 7.70
CA GLY A 59 -8.75 24.88 9.10
C GLY A 59 -9.47 23.55 9.34
N ILE A 60 -9.24 22.97 10.53
CA ILE A 60 -9.75 21.65 10.95
C ILE A 60 -11.30 21.62 11.09
N GLY A 61 -11.96 22.77 11.10
CA GLY A 61 -13.43 22.86 11.20
C GLY A 61 -14.19 22.15 10.06
N VAL A 62 -13.53 21.89 8.92
CA VAL A 62 -14.11 21.16 7.79
C VAL A 62 -14.21 19.64 8.01
N TRP A 63 -13.57 19.09 9.06
CA TRP A 63 -13.52 17.64 9.32
C TRP A 63 -14.78 17.07 9.99
N GLY A 64 -15.73 17.91 10.40
CA GLY A 64 -16.94 17.44 11.09
C GLY A 64 -16.66 16.95 12.52
N LEU A 65 -15.55 17.38 13.13
CA LEU A 65 -15.29 17.16 14.55
C LEU A 65 -16.26 17.99 15.40
N ASN A 66 -16.60 17.46 16.58
CA ASN A 66 -17.52 18.12 17.52
C ASN A 66 -16.73 18.57 18.76
N LYS A 67 -17.18 19.62 19.45
CA LYS A 67 -16.55 20.12 20.69
C LYS A 67 -16.36 19.04 21.78
N THR A 68 -17.19 17.98 21.77
CA THR A 68 -17.10 16.85 22.70
C THR A 68 -16.19 15.73 22.16
N VAL A 69 -16.07 15.60 20.84
CA VAL A 69 -15.34 14.52 20.17
C VAL A 69 -14.36 15.15 19.19
N ASN A 70 -13.16 15.41 19.70
CA ASN A 70 -12.10 16.05 18.94
C ASN A 70 -11.24 15.05 18.16
N TRP A 71 -11.31 13.75 18.47
CA TRP A 71 -10.62 12.67 17.76
C TRP A 71 -11.65 11.64 17.27
N ALA A 72 -11.59 11.32 15.98
CA ALA A 72 -12.48 10.36 15.35
C ALA A 72 -11.75 9.67 14.19
N TRP A 73 -12.00 10.09 12.95
CA TRP A 73 -11.44 9.48 11.75
C TRP A 73 -9.94 9.67 11.61
N ASP A 74 -9.40 10.78 12.09
CA ASP A 74 -7.98 11.10 12.08
C ASP A 74 -7.15 10.06 12.84
N ILE A 75 -7.45 9.83 14.11
CA ILE A 75 -6.71 8.86 14.92
C ILE A 75 -7.06 7.43 14.55
N THR A 76 -8.32 7.16 14.18
CA THR A 76 -8.75 5.80 13.80
C THR A 76 -7.95 5.30 12.59
N ASN A 77 -7.81 6.14 11.55
CA ASN A 77 -7.00 5.77 10.40
C ASN A 77 -5.51 5.72 10.72
N PHE A 78 -5.01 6.60 11.59
CA PHE A 78 -3.61 6.57 12.03
C PHE A 78 -3.24 5.23 12.69
N VAL A 79 -4.01 4.79 13.70
CA VAL A 79 -3.71 3.52 14.40
C VAL A 79 -3.96 2.31 13.50
N TRP A 80 -4.93 2.39 12.60
CA TRP A 80 -5.17 1.34 11.61
C TRP A 80 -3.98 1.13 10.69
N TRP A 81 -3.40 2.22 10.15
CA TRP A 81 -2.21 2.15 9.31
C TRP A 81 -0.95 1.73 10.07
N VAL A 82 -0.78 2.10 11.33
CA VAL A 82 0.34 1.62 12.16
C VAL A 82 0.27 0.11 12.41
N GLY A 83 -0.93 -0.47 12.41
CA GLY A 83 -1.13 -1.90 12.63
C GLY A 83 -0.86 -2.80 11.41
N ILE A 84 -0.85 -2.24 10.20
CA ILE A 84 -0.56 -2.96 8.93
C ILE A 84 0.95 -3.00 8.70
#